data_AF-A0A4Z0EDQ0-F1
#
_entry.id   AF-A0A4Z0EDQ0-F1
#
_cell.length_a   1.000
_cell.length_b   1.000
_cell.length_c   1.000
_cell.angle_alpha   90.00
_cell.angle_beta   90.00
_cell.angle_gamma   90.00
#
_symmetry.space_group_name_H-M   'P 1'
#
loop_
_entity.id
_entity.type
_entity.pdbx_description
1 polymer ?
#
loop_
_entity_poly.entity_id
_entity_poly.type
_entity_poly.pdbx_seq_one_letter_code
_entity_poly.pdbx_strand_id
1 'polypeptide(L)'
;MLPAHPGAPMPSESLVFHVADALLARGERPSLRKMRENLPNGGSPREVCKHLRAWRKKRGYDPKLEPTDMSKAMKAAGQALAMDLWKQAKREATQAFSREREAAAAMATDDKHDREHLLGMIETLQAENAALVARAGAAETETSRVLARLQKVEYQLDRFRAEEFWDRVMQEIAEVLVERGPLTPTEILPELRAVTLRGATLHKEPLTPGTLKKKMDVRVSFGRYFEPRDEGRYARRAG
;
A
#
# COMPACT_ATOMS: atom_id res chain seq x y z
N MET A 1 2.60 -100.05 -68.75
CA MET A 1 3.87 -99.52 -68.21
C MET A 1 4.06 -98.11 -68.76
N LEU A 2 4.17 -97.12 -67.88
CA LEU A 2 4.56 -95.75 -68.21
C LEU A 2 5.98 -95.72 -68.81
N PRO A 3 6.25 -94.73 -69.66
CA PRO A 3 7.47 -93.95 -69.51
C PRO A 3 7.12 -92.54 -69.03
N ALA A 4 7.75 -92.14 -67.93
CA ALA A 4 7.65 -90.82 -67.34
C ALA A 4 8.31 -89.77 -68.26
N HIS A 5 7.60 -88.68 -68.52
CA HIS A 5 8.16 -87.45 -69.08
C HIS A 5 8.59 -86.48 -67.96
N PRO A 6 9.54 -85.58 -68.25
CA PRO A 6 10.57 -85.09 -67.34
C PRO A 6 10.07 -84.11 -66.28
N GLY A 7 10.78 -84.05 -65.15
CA GLY A 7 10.46 -83.20 -64.01
C GLY A 7 10.23 -81.74 -64.39
N ALA A 8 9.06 -81.21 -64.02
CA ALA A 8 8.74 -79.79 -64.10
C ALA A 8 9.82 -78.96 -63.36
N PRO A 9 10.20 -77.77 -63.86
CA PRO A 9 11.25 -76.95 -63.27
C PRO A 9 10.91 -76.64 -61.81
N MET A 10 11.82 -77.02 -60.91
CA MET A 10 11.65 -76.87 -59.47
C MET A 10 11.54 -75.38 -59.10
N PRO A 11 10.53 -74.95 -58.34
CA PRO A 11 10.43 -73.56 -57.89
C PRO A 11 11.59 -73.25 -56.93
N SER A 12 12.40 -72.24 -57.25
CA SER A 12 13.49 -71.82 -56.39
C SER A 12 12.97 -71.13 -55.12
N GLU A 13 13.77 -71.16 -54.06
CA GLU A 13 13.47 -70.49 -52.79
C GLU A 13 13.22 -68.99 -52.97
N SER A 14 14.05 -68.32 -53.78
CA SER A 14 13.93 -66.89 -54.06
C SER A 14 12.59 -66.53 -54.69
N LEU A 15 12.10 -67.35 -55.62
CA LEU A 15 10.81 -67.12 -56.27
C LEU A 15 9.64 -67.27 -55.29
N VAL A 16 9.67 -68.30 -54.43
CA VAL A 16 8.63 -68.50 -53.39
C VAL A 16 8.63 -67.34 -52.40
N PHE A 17 9.78 -66.78 -52.06
CA PHE A 17 9.87 -65.65 -51.12
C PHE A 17 9.32 -64.37 -51.75
N HIS A 18 9.68 -64.07 -53.00
CA HIS A 18 9.15 -62.92 -53.71
C HIS A 18 7.64 -62.98 -53.88
N VAL A 19 7.09 -64.14 -54.25
CA VAL A 19 5.63 -64.30 -54.39
C VAL A 19 4.93 -64.19 -53.04
N ALA A 20 5.51 -64.74 -51.96
CA ALA A 20 4.93 -64.63 -50.62
C ALA A 20 4.95 -63.19 -50.09
N ASP A 21 6.05 -62.45 -50.31
CA ASP A 21 6.16 -61.03 -49.96
C ASP A 21 5.17 -60.17 -50.79
N ALA A 22 5.00 -60.47 -52.08
CA ALA A 22 4.03 -59.77 -52.93
C ALA A 22 2.57 -60.04 -52.51
N LEU A 23 2.24 -61.25 -52.06
CA LEU A 23 0.92 -61.57 -51.51
C LEU A 23 0.67 -60.79 -50.21
N LEU A 24 1.64 -60.73 -49.30
CA LEU A 24 1.53 -59.91 -48.09
C LEU A 24 1.36 -58.42 -48.40
N ALA A 25 2.11 -57.88 -49.36
CA ALA A 25 2.01 -56.47 -49.75
C ALA A 25 0.62 -56.11 -50.32
N ARG A 26 -0.11 -57.09 -50.85
CA ARG A 26 -1.51 -56.95 -51.31
C ARG A 26 -2.54 -57.19 -50.21
N GLY A 27 -2.12 -57.47 -48.98
CA GLY A 27 -2.99 -57.87 -47.87
C GLY A 27 -3.55 -59.29 -48.00
N GLU A 28 -3.02 -60.10 -48.92
CA GLU A 28 -3.45 -61.49 -49.13
C GLU A 28 -2.58 -62.48 -48.34
N ARG A 29 -3.21 -63.55 -47.84
CA ARG A 29 -2.51 -64.57 -47.05
C ARG A 29 -1.65 -65.50 -47.94
N PRO A 30 -0.33 -65.62 -47.69
CA PRO A 30 0.53 -66.57 -48.39
C PRO A 30 0.24 -68.03 -47.94
N SER A 31 -0.74 -68.64 -48.58
CA SER A 31 -1.17 -70.04 -48.40
C SER A 31 -0.67 -70.91 -49.55
N LEU A 32 -0.49 -72.21 -49.34
CA LEU A 32 -0.03 -73.14 -50.40
C LEU A 32 -0.87 -73.01 -51.68
N ARG A 33 -2.19 -72.89 -51.55
CA ARG A 33 -3.10 -72.69 -52.68
C ARG A 33 -2.77 -71.40 -53.43
N LYS A 34 -2.71 -70.26 -52.72
CA LYS A 34 -2.39 -68.95 -53.31
C LYS A 34 -0.99 -68.90 -53.91
N MET A 35 -0.01 -69.57 -53.29
CA MET A 35 1.33 -69.69 -53.84
C MET A 35 1.33 -70.45 -55.16
N ARG A 36 0.59 -71.57 -55.27
CA ARG A 36 0.51 -72.35 -56.51
C ARG A 36 -0.24 -71.62 -57.64
N GLU A 37 -1.24 -70.81 -57.29
CA GLU A 37 -1.97 -69.95 -58.24
C GLU A 37 -1.10 -68.81 -58.81
N ASN A 38 -0.13 -68.33 -58.03
CA ASN A 38 0.74 -67.20 -58.41
C ASN A 38 2.15 -67.62 -58.87
N LEU A 39 2.44 -68.92 -58.90
CA LEU A 39 3.70 -69.47 -59.41
C LEU A 39 3.52 -69.89 -60.88
N PRO A 40 4.45 -69.55 -61.79
CA PRO A 40 4.30 -69.78 -63.23
C PRO A 40 3.92 -71.21 -63.64
N ASN A 41 4.39 -72.22 -62.89
CA ASN A 41 4.15 -73.64 -63.17
C ASN A 41 3.47 -74.38 -62.00
N GLY A 42 2.96 -73.65 -61.01
CA GLY A 42 2.38 -74.20 -59.78
C GLY A 42 3.35 -74.93 -58.84
N GLY A 43 4.44 -75.51 -59.34
CA GLY A 43 5.48 -76.17 -58.54
C GLY A 43 5.02 -77.43 -57.80
N SER A 44 5.98 -78.23 -57.31
CA SER A 44 5.67 -79.37 -56.43
C SER A 44 5.13 -78.85 -55.10
N PRO A 45 3.95 -79.33 -54.62
CA PRO A 45 3.37 -78.91 -53.35
C PRO A 45 4.32 -79.10 -52.15
N ARG A 46 5.18 -80.12 -52.22
CA ARG A 46 6.16 -80.45 -51.17
C ARG A 46 7.27 -79.40 -51.08
N GLU A 47 7.80 -78.96 -52.22
CA GLU A 47 8.85 -77.93 -52.26
C GLU A 47 8.29 -76.53 -51.98
N VAL A 48 7.10 -76.19 -52.49
CA VAL A 48 6.44 -74.93 -52.15
C VAL A 48 6.17 -74.86 -50.63
N CYS A 49 5.71 -75.95 -50.01
CA CYS A 49 5.55 -76.01 -48.56
C CYS A 49 6.88 -75.82 -47.81
N LYS A 50 7.96 -76.44 -48.28
CA LYS A 50 9.29 -76.35 -47.68
C LYS A 50 9.81 -74.91 -47.71
N HIS A 51 9.79 -74.26 -48.88
CA HIS A 51 10.24 -72.89 -49.04
C HIS A 51 9.31 -71.88 -48.35
N LEU A 52 7.99 -72.10 -48.35
CA LEU A 52 7.05 -71.23 -47.62
C LEU A 52 7.25 -71.31 -46.10
N ARG A 53 7.60 -72.47 -45.55
CA ARG A 53 7.99 -72.59 -44.13
C ARG A 53 9.31 -71.86 -43.84
N ALA A 54 10.29 -71.97 -44.73
CA ALA A 54 11.56 -71.23 -44.60
C ALA A 54 11.33 -69.72 -44.64
N TRP A 55 10.46 -69.25 -45.55
CA TRP A 55 10.04 -67.85 -45.63
C TRP A 55 9.37 -67.36 -44.35
N ARG A 56 8.39 -68.11 -43.80
CA ARG A 56 7.73 -67.76 -42.53
C ARG A 56 8.73 -67.65 -41.38
N LYS A 57 9.66 -68.60 -41.30
CA LYS A 57 10.72 -68.60 -40.27
C LYS A 57 11.65 -67.38 -40.42
N LYS A 58 12.04 -67.02 -41.65
CA LYS A 58 12.95 -65.90 -41.90
C LYS A 58 12.29 -64.53 -41.68
N ARG A 59 10.99 -64.40 -41.98
CA ARG A 59 10.22 -63.16 -41.81
C ARG A 59 9.61 -63.00 -40.41
N GLY A 60 9.66 -64.02 -39.55
CA GLY A 60 8.96 -64.01 -38.26
C GLY A 60 7.43 -63.93 -38.41
N TYR A 61 6.89 -64.41 -39.53
CA TYR A 61 5.47 -64.31 -39.84
C TYR A 61 4.69 -65.45 -39.18
N ASP A 62 3.86 -65.13 -38.18
CA ASP A 62 2.85 -66.02 -37.61
C ASP A 62 1.45 -65.64 -38.12
N PRO A 63 0.81 -66.45 -38.97
CA PRO A 63 -0.53 -66.19 -39.48
C PRO A 63 -1.62 -66.09 -38.40
N LYS A 64 -1.34 -66.44 -37.15
CA LYS A 64 -2.28 -66.37 -36.02
C LYS A 64 -2.23 -65.06 -35.25
N LEU A 65 -1.24 -64.20 -35.51
CA LEU A 65 -0.99 -62.97 -34.75
C LEU A 65 -1.14 -61.71 -35.62
N GLU A 66 -2.17 -61.65 -36.47
CA GLU A 66 -2.54 -60.42 -37.16
C GLU A 66 -3.43 -59.55 -36.24
N PRO A 67 -3.07 -58.28 -35.96
CA PRO A 67 -3.80 -57.36 -35.07
C PRO A 67 -5.16 -56.85 -35.58
N THR A 68 -5.84 -57.56 -36.48
CA THR A 68 -6.91 -56.96 -37.30
C THR A 68 -8.34 -57.26 -36.83
N ASP A 69 -8.53 -58.17 -35.88
CA ASP A 69 -9.86 -58.50 -35.34
C ASP A 69 -9.90 -58.40 -33.80
N MET A 70 -9.89 -57.17 -33.27
CA MET A 70 -10.48 -56.97 -31.94
C MET A 70 -11.94 -57.42 -32.00
N SER A 71 -12.31 -58.39 -31.18
CA SER A 71 -13.67 -58.93 -31.08
C SER A 71 -14.69 -57.80 -30.98
N LYS A 72 -15.84 -57.97 -31.63
CA LYS A 72 -16.98 -57.03 -31.58
C LYS A 72 -17.34 -56.65 -30.13
N ALA A 73 -17.19 -57.59 -29.19
CA ALA A 73 -17.40 -57.36 -27.76
C ALA A 73 -16.39 -56.36 -27.16
N MET A 74 -15.12 -56.43 -27.55
CA MET A 74 -14.07 -55.53 -27.08
C MET A 74 -14.29 -54.10 -27.61
N LYS A 75 -14.69 -53.95 -28.88
CA LYS A 75 -15.02 -52.64 -29.47
C LYS A 75 -16.23 -52.01 -28.77
N ALA A 76 -17.27 -52.80 -28.50
CA ALA A 76 -18.45 -52.33 -27.76
C ALA A 76 -18.10 -51.94 -26.31
N ALA A 77 -17.27 -52.73 -25.62
CA ALA A 77 -16.81 -52.42 -24.28
C ALA A 77 -15.97 -51.13 -24.23
N GLY A 78 -15.07 -50.92 -25.20
CA GLY A 78 -14.29 -49.69 -25.32
C GLY A 78 -15.13 -48.45 -25.59
N GLN A 79 -16.15 -48.56 -26.47
CA GLN A 79 -17.10 -47.47 -26.71
C GLN A 79 -17.95 -47.14 -25.49
N ALA A 80 -18.42 -48.16 -24.75
CA ALA A 80 -19.16 -47.96 -23.51
C ALA A 80 -18.30 -47.24 -22.46
N LEU A 81 -17.06 -47.70 -22.25
CA LEU A 81 -16.11 -47.08 -21.33
C LEU A 81 -15.80 -45.62 -21.72
N ALA A 82 -15.60 -45.33 -23.01
CA ALA A 82 -15.38 -43.96 -23.48
C ALA A 82 -16.60 -43.05 -23.21
N MET A 83 -17.81 -43.56 -23.44
CA MET A 83 -19.05 -42.82 -23.17
C MET A 83 -19.28 -42.58 -21.68
N ASP A 84 -18.92 -43.54 -20.83
CA ASP A 84 -19.06 -43.40 -19.39
C ASP A 84 -18.00 -42.46 -18.81
N LEU A 85 -16.75 -42.52 -19.29
CA LEU A 85 -15.72 -41.54 -18.96
C LEU A 85 -16.13 -40.12 -19.40
N TRP A 86 -16.72 -39.97 -20.59
CA TRP A 86 -17.21 -38.68 -21.06
C TRP A 86 -18.35 -38.13 -20.18
N LYS A 87 -19.31 -38.98 -19.80
CA LYS A 87 -20.39 -38.59 -18.88
C LYS A 87 -19.83 -38.22 -17.51
N GLN A 88 -18.86 -38.98 -17.00
CA GLN A 88 -18.21 -38.71 -15.72
C GLN A 88 -17.45 -37.38 -15.76
N ALA A 89 -16.60 -37.18 -16.78
CA ALA A 89 -15.86 -35.94 -16.96
C ALA A 89 -16.79 -34.73 -17.08
N LYS A 90 -17.91 -34.85 -17.80
CA LYS A 90 -18.91 -33.78 -17.90
C LYS A 90 -19.57 -33.47 -16.54
N ARG A 91 -19.87 -34.49 -15.74
CA ARG A 91 -20.42 -34.32 -14.38
C ARG A 91 -19.41 -33.64 -13.46
N GLU A 92 -18.16 -34.10 -13.47
CA GLU A 92 -17.08 -33.55 -12.66
C GLU A 92 -16.79 -32.09 -13.06
N ALA A 93 -16.72 -31.77 -14.34
CA ALA A 93 -16.54 -30.40 -14.82
C ALA A 93 -17.71 -29.49 -14.40
N THR A 94 -18.94 -29.97 -14.46
CA THR A 94 -20.12 -29.20 -14.01
C THR A 94 -20.07 -28.96 -12.50
N GLN A 95 -19.67 -29.96 -11.71
CA GLN A 95 -19.53 -29.82 -10.27
C GLN A 95 -18.39 -28.88 -9.88
N ALA A 96 -17.23 -28.99 -10.55
CA ALA A 96 -16.11 -28.10 -10.34
C ALA A 96 -16.50 -26.64 -10.62
N PHE A 97 -17.18 -26.39 -11.74
CA PHE A 97 -17.66 -25.06 -12.09
C PHE A 97 -18.68 -24.51 -11.06
N SER A 98 -19.60 -25.34 -10.56
CA SER A 98 -20.54 -24.92 -9.50
C SER A 98 -19.80 -24.52 -8.22
N ARG A 99 -18.83 -25.34 -7.80
CA ARG A 99 -18.02 -25.07 -6.60
C ARG A 99 -17.19 -23.81 -6.74
N GLU A 100 -16.56 -23.59 -7.89
CA GLU A 100 -15.81 -22.35 -8.15
C GLU A 100 -16.72 -21.13 -8.11
N ARG A 101 -17.92 -21.22 -8.69
CA ARG A 101 -18.89 -20.13 -8.64
C ARG A 101 -19.40 -19.84 -7.24
N GLU A 102 -19.66 -20.88 -6.44
CA GLU A 102 -20.07 -20.75 -5.04
C GLU A 102 -18.95 -20.15 -4.19
N ALA A 103 -17.70 -20.59 -4.39
CA ALA A 103 -16.53 -20.03 -3.71
C ALA A 103 -16.30 -18.55 -4.09
N ALA A 104 -16.39 -18.21 -5.38
CA ALA A 104 -16.29 -16.84 -5.84
C ALA A 104 -17.41 -15.94 -5.29
N ALA A 105 -18.63 -16.46 -5.19
CA ALA A 105 -19.75 -15.75 -4.59
C ALA A 105 -19.53 -15.50 -3.09
N ALA A 106 -19.03 -16.51 -2.36
CA ALA A 106 -18.70 -16.37 -0.94
C ALA A 106 -17.57 -15.34 -0.71
N MET A 107 -16.51 -15.38 -1.51
CA MET A 107 -15.44 -14.38 -1.44
C MET A 107 -15.95 -12.97 -1.72
N ALA A 108 -16.81 -12.80 -2.75
CA ALA A 108 -17.38 -11.51 -3.07
C ALA A 108 -18.30 -10.97 -1.95
N THR A 109 -19.00 -11.85 -1.22
CA THR A 109 -19.77 -11.43 -0.04
C THR A 109 -18.85 -11.03 1.10
N ASP A 110 -17.77 -11.76 1.37
CA ASP A 110 -16.84 -11.44 2.45
C ASP A 110 -16.13 -10.11 2.17
N ASP A 111 -15.62 -9.92 0.96
CA ASP A 111 -15.01 -8.66 0.50
C ASP A 111 -15.97 -7.47 0.64
N LYS A 112 -17.26 -7.70 0.40
CA LYS A 112 -18.29 -6.66 0.57
C LYS A 112 -18.47 -6.29 2.05
N HIS A 113 -18.55 -7.27 2.95
CA HIS A 113 -18.66 -7.01 4.38
C HIS A 113 -17.41 -6.29 4.92
N ASP A 114 -16.22 -6.71 4.51
CA ASP A 114 -14.96 -6.07 4.88
C ASP A 114 -14.92 -4.62 4.39
N ARG A 115 -15.35 -4.38 3.14
CA ARG A 115 -15.44 -3.02 2.59
C ARG A 115 -16.42 -2.15 3.37
N GLU A 116 -17.61 -2.67 3.68
CA GLU A 116 -18.61 -1.94 4.47
C GLU A 116 -18.09 -1.61 5.88
N HIS A 117 -17.41 -2.56 6.52
CA HIS A 117 -16.78 -2.35 7.83
C HIS A 117 -15.69 -1.27 7.77
N LEU A 118 -14.79 -1.34 6.78
CA LEU A 118 -13.74 -0.33 6.60
C LEU A 118 -14.32 1.06 6.30
N LEU A 119 -15.39 1.15 5.52
CA LEU A 119 -16.09 2.41 5.28
C LEU A 119 -16.66 2.99 6.58
N GLY A 120 -17.30 2.18 7.42
CA GLY A 120 -17.79 2.62 8.73
C GLY A 120 -16.68 3.11 9.66
N MET A 121 -15.51 2.46 9.64
CA MET A 121 -14.33 2.92 10.38
C MET A 121 -13.82 4.26 9.86
N ILE A 122 -13.76 4.45 8.54
CA ILE A 122 -13.33 5.70 7.92
C ILE A 122 -14.30 6.84 8.28
N GLU A 123 -15.61 6.61 8.22
CA GLU A 123 -16.61 7.61 8.60
C GLU A 123 -16.47 8.02 10.07
N THR A 124 -16.22 7.05 10.96
CA THR A 124 -15.99 7.30 12.39
C THR A 124 -14.74 8.15 12.60
N LEU A 125 -13.62 7.78 11.98
CA LEU A 125 -12.37 8.53 12.05
C LEU A 125 -12.49 9.94 11.45
N GLN A 126 -13.28 10.11 10.39
CA GLN A 126 -13.55 11.42 9.81
C GLN A 126 -14.36 12.30 10.77
N ALA A 127 -15.37 11.75 11.43
CA ALA A 127 -16.16 12.46 12.44
C ALA A 127 -15.30 12.86 13.65
N GLU A 128 -14.44 11.96 14.15
CA GLU A 128 -13.52 12.24 15.25
C GLU A 128 -12.49 13.32 14.88
N ASN A 129 -11.90 13.24 13.68
CA ASN A 129 -10.98 14.27 13.20
C ASN A 129 -11.66 15.64 13.08
N ALA A 130 -12.87 15.71 12.54
CA ALA A 130 -13.63 16.95 12.46
C ALA A 130 -13.89 17.54 13.86
N ALA A 131 -14.23 16.70 14.84
CA ALA A 131 -14.43 17.12 16.23
C ALA A 131 -13.12 17.63 16.87
N LEU A 132 -11.98 16.97 16.60
CA LEU A 132 -10.67 17.41 17.09
C LEU A 132 -10.25 18.75 16.49
N VAL A 133 -10.44 18.94 15.18
CA VAL A 133 -10.16 20.22 14.50
C VAL A 133 -11.03 21.35 15.09
N ALA A 134 -12.32 21.10 15.32
CA ALA A 134 -13.20 22.08 15.94
C ALA A 134 -12.75 22.44 17.37
N ARG A 135 -12.33 21.46 18.17
CA ARG A 135 -11.79 21.67 19.53
C ARG A 135 -10.49 22.47 19.51
N ALA A 136 -9.59 22.17 18.58
CA ALA A 136 -8.33 22.89 18.42
C ALA A 136 -8.59 24.37 18.08
N GLY A 137 -9.47 24.63 17.10
CA GLY A 137 -9.86 26.00 16.75
C GLY A 137 -10.48 26.76 17.93
N ALA A 138 -11.37 26.11 18.71
CA ALA A 138 -11.94 26.73 19.91
C ALA A 138 -10.86 27.05 20.96
N ALA A 139 -9.91 26.13 21.20
CA ALA A 139 -8.82 26.34 22.14
C ALA A 139 -7.88 27.48 21.71
N GLU A 140 -7.60 27.63 20.41
CA GLU A 140 -6.80 28.72 19.86
C GLU A 140 -7.50 30.08 20.05
N THR A 141 -8.81 30.13 19.83
CA THR A 141 -9.59 31.37 20.06
C THR A 141 -9.60 31.78 21.54
N GLU A 142 -9.75 30.81 22.45
CA GLU A 142 -9.72 31.09 23.88
C GLU A 142 -8.30 31.50 24.33
N THR A 143 -7.26 30.83 23.81
CA THR A 143 -5.87 31.22 24.07
C THR A 143 -5.62 32.66 23.64
N SER A 144 -6.07 33.03 22.44
CA SER A 144 -5.95 34.40 21.92
C SER A 144 -6.68 35.41 22.81
N ARG A 145 -7.87 35.06 23.28
CA ARG A 145 -8.66 35.89 24.21
C ARG A 145 -7.95 36.08 25.54
N VAL A 146 -7.42 35.00 26.13
CA VAL A 146 -6.70 35.03 27.41
C VAL A 146 -5.44 35.87 27.28
N LEU A 147 -4.66 35.70 26.21
CA LEU A 147 -3.46 36.50 25.95
C LEU A 147 -3.79 38.00 25.80
N ALA A 148 -4.84 38.35 25.06
CA ALA A 148 -5.27 39.74 24.93
C ALA A 148 -5.71 40.33 26.28
N ARG A 149 -6.36 39.53 27.13
CA ARG A 149 -6.74 39.96 28.48
C ARG A 149 -5.53 40.14 29.38
N LEU A 150 -4.56 39.23 29.31
CA LEU A 150 -3.31 39.29 30.06
C LEU A 150 -2.54 40.56 29.70
N GLN A 151 -2.33 40.82 28.42
CA GLN A 151 -1.66 42.04 27.95
C GLN A 151 -2.34 43.32 28.45
N LYS A 152 -3.68 43.35 28.47
CA LYS A 152 -4.42 44.49 29.02
C LYS A 152 -4.17 44.67 30.52
N VAL A 153 -4.17 43.58 31.28
CA VAL A 153 -3.92 43.61 32.73
C VAL A 153 -2.47 44.01 33.01
N GLU A 154 -1.50 43.47 32.27
CA GLU A 154 -0.09 43.84 32.37
C GLU A 154 0.13 45.32 32.06
N TYR A 155 -0.48 45.83 30.99
CA TYR A 155 -0.43 47.25 30.67
C TYR A 155 -1.02 48.13 31.79
N GLN A 156 -2.17 47.73 32.35
CA GLN A 156 -2.77 48.43 33.48
C GLN A 156 -1.86 48.40 34.71
N LEU A 157 -1.26 47.25 35.02
CA LEU A 157 -0.37 47.09 36.16
C LEU A 157 0.91 47.91 35.99
N ASP A 158 1.53 47.90 34.81
CA ASP A 158 2.68 48.74 34.47
C ASP A 158 2.36 50.21 34.65
N ARG A 159 1.18 50.64 34.18
CA ARG A 159 0.71 52.03 34.35
C ARG A 159 0.53 52.40 35.82
N PHE A 160 -0.18 51.59 36.60
CA PHE A 160 -0.38 51.85 38.03
C PHE A 160 0.95 51.87 38.79
N ARG A 161 1.86 50.92 38.51
CA ARG A 161 3.19 50.89 39.12
C ARG A 161 4.01 52.13 38.78
N ALA A 162 3.94 52.60 37.54
CA ALA A 162 4.63 53.82 37.13
C ALA A 162 4.02 55.08 37.79
N GLU A 163 2.69 55.18 37.87
CA GLU A 163 2.01 56.30 38.53
C GLU A 163 2.40 56.37 40.03
N GLU A 164 2.27 55.25 40.76
CA GLU A 164 2.66 55.15 42.18
C GLU A 164 4.14 55.46 42.42
N PHE A 165 5.03 54.96 41.56
CA PHE A 165 6.45 55.25 41.65
C PHE A 165 6.72 56.75 41.48
N TRP A 166 6.18 57.36 40.42
CA TRP A 166 6.41 58.78 40.17
C TRP A 166 5.78 59.66 41.24
N ASP A 167 4.61 59.33 41.77
CA ASP A 167 4.02 60.08 42.89
C ASP A 167 4.87 60.00 44.16
N ARG A 168 5.46 58.83 44.46
CA ARG A 168 6.43 58.70 45.55
C ARG A 168 7.67 59.56 45.32
N VAL A 169 8.22 59.57 44.10
CA VAL A 169 9.36 60.43 43.72
C VAL A 169 8.99 61.91 43.92
N MET A 170 7.81 62.34 43.46
CA MET A 170 7.38 63.74 43.60
C MET A 170 7.20 64.15 45.08
N GLN A 171 6.68 63.24 45.91
CA GLN A 171 6.55 63.46 47.35
C GLN A 171 7.92 63.62 48.02
N GLU A 172 8.88 62.77 47.67
CA GLU A 172 10.23 62.83 48.22
C GLU A 172 10.97 64.12 47.80
N ILE A 173 10.84 64.53 46.54
CA ILE A 173 11.39 65.82 46.08
C ILE A 173 10.76 66.98 46.84
N ALA A 174 9.44 66.93 47.07
CA ALA A 174 8.75 67.92 47.85
C ALA A 174 9.31 68.02 49.28
N GLU A 175 9.67 66.91 49.91
CA GLU A 175 10.35 66.87 51.21
C GLU A 175 11.76 67.50 51.13
N VAL A 176 12.57 67.12 50.15
CA VAL A 176 13.92 67.70 49.93
C VAL A 176 13.86 69.22 49.74
N LEU A 177 12.89 69.73 48.98
CA LEU A 177 12.72 71.16 48.73
C LEU A 177 12.24 71.93 49.98
N VAL A 178 11.56 71.27 50.92
CA VAL A 178 11.21 71.87 52.21
C VAL A 178 12.46 72.05 53.08
N GLU A 179 13.36 71.07 53.07
CA GLU A 179 14.58 71.10 53.90
C GLU A 179 15.68 71.99 53.31
N ARG A 180 15.89 71.95 51.99
CA ARG A 180 17.02 72.59 51.30
C ARG A 180 16.66 73.91 50.60
N GLY A 181 15.36 74.20 50.43
CA GLY A 181 14.89 75.35 49.64
C GLY A 181 14.87 75.08 48.13
N PRO A 182 14.77 76.13 47.28
CA PRO A 182 14.61 75.97 45.84
C PRO A 182 15.84 75.39 45.13
N LEU A 183 15.67 74.24 44.47
CA LEU A 183 16.75 73.50 43.79
C LEU A 183 16.41 73.22 42.32
N THR A 184 17.45 73.01 41.52
CA THR A 184 17.36 72.53 40.14
C THR A 184 17.24 70.99 40.09
N PRO A 185 16.70 70.39 39.01
CA PRO A 185 16.61 68.94 38.86
C PRO A 185 17.96 68.20 38.99
N THR A 186 19.07 68.86 38.62
CA THR A 186 20.43 68.31 38.74
C THR A 186 20.91 68.30 40.19
N GLU A 187 20.54 69.29 40.99
CA GLU A 187 20.83 69.37 42.43
C GLU A 187 19.92 68.43 43.24
N ILE A 188 18.68 68.21 42.80
CA ILE A 188 17.70 67.34 43.48
C ILE A 188 18.05 65.86 43.32
N LEU A 189 18.49 65.44 42.13
CA LEU A 189 18.74 64.03 41.81
C LEU A 189 19.68 63.30 42.80
N PRO A 190 20.84 63.87 43.22
CA PRO A 190 21.71 63.22 44.21
C PRO A 190 21.16 63.22 45.64
N GLU A 191 20.17 64.07 45.95
CA GLU A 191 19.54 64.18 47.27
C GLU A 191 18.42 63.15 47.47
N LEU A 192 18.02 62.44 46.41
CA LEU A 192 17.03 61.36 46.51
C LEU A 192 17.58 60.15 47.26
N ARG A 193 16.71 59.52 48.05
CA ARG A 193 16.97 58.30 48.82
C ARG A 193 17.45 57.18 47.88
N ALA A 194 18.43 56.42 48.37
CA ALA A 194 19.00 55.29 47.62
C ALA A 194 17.95 54.24 47.22
N VAL A 195 16.86 54.08 47.97
CA VAL A 195 15.76 53.17 47.60
C VAL A 195 14.99 53.65 46.37
N THR A 196 14.82 54.95 46.21
CA THR A 196 14.12 55.58 45.08
C THR A 196 14.97 55.53 43.82
N LEU A 197 16.27 55.78 43.95
CA LEU A 197 17.26 55.60 42.88
C LEU A 197 17.35 54.14 42.41
N ARG A 198 17.33 53.17 43.34
CA ARG A 198 17.25 51.74 42.98
C ARG A 198 15.90 51.37 42.36
N GLY A 199 14.80 51.95 42.84
CA GLY A 199 13.47 51.74 42.27
C GLY A 199 13.39 52.20 40.81
N ALA A 200 14.06 53.30 40.47
CA ALA A 200 14.09 53.84 39.11
C ALA A 200 14.67 52.87 38.07
N THR A 201 15.57 51.96 38.45
CA THR A 201 16.15 50.97 37.51
C THR A 201 15.16 49.89 37.09
N LEU A 202 14.03 49.76 37.80
CA LEU A 202 12.96 48.81 37.50
C LEU A 202 11.91 49.37 36.54
N HIS A 203 11.97 50.66 36.19
CA HIS A 203 11.01 51.31 35.31
C HIS A 203 11.59 51.58 33.92
N LYS A 204 10.72 51.61 32.91
CA LYS A 204 11.08 51.82 31.49
C LYS A 204 11.69 53.20 31.21
N GLU A 205 11.34 54.21 32.00
CA GLU A 205 11.84 55.58 31.85
C GLU A 205 12.93 55.83 32.91
N PRO A 206 14.20 56.01 32.51
CA PRO A 206 15.29 56.17 33.46
C PRO A 206 15.16 57.48 34.24
N LEU A 207 15.49 57.46 35.53
CA LEU A 207 15.49 58.66 36.36
C LEU A 207 16.75 59.50 36.08
N THR A 208 16.59 60.45 35.18
CA THR A 208 17.62 61.44 34.76
C THR A 208 17.16 62.86 35.11
N PRO A 209 18.06 63.87 35.12
CA PRO A 209 17.66 65.26 35.35
C PRO A 209 16.62 65.75 34.34
N GLY A 210 16.72 65.32 33.08
CA GLY A 210 15.77 65.69 32.02
C GLY A 210 14.39 65.08 32.21
N THR A 211 14.30 63.80 32.54
CA THR A 211 13.01 63.15 32.86
C THR A 211 12.42 63.71 34.13
N LEU A 212 13.25 64.01 35.14
CA LEU A 212 12.81 64.61 36.40
C LEU A 212 12.19 65.98 36.16
N LYS A 213 12.89 66.85 35.42
CA LYS A 213 12.37 68.16 34.99
C LYS A 213 11.00 68.02 34.32
N LYS A 214 10.90 67.13 33.32
CA LYS A 214 9.65 66.89 32.59
C LYS A 214 8.49 66.46 33.51
N LYS A 215 8.74 65.58 34.48
CA LYS A 215 7.71 65.14 35.43
C LYS A 215 7.32 66.26 36.40
N MET A 216 8.29 67.04 36.88
CA MET A 216 8.06 68.20 37.73
C MET A 216 7.24 69.28 37.00
N ASP A 217 7.58 69.59 35.75
CA ASP A 217 6.83 70.54 34.91
C ASP A 217 5.36 70.13 34.73
N VAL A 218 5.11 68.83 34.52
CA VAL A 218 3.75 68.28 34.46
C VAL A 218 3.02 68.48 35.80
N ARG A 219 3.69 68.32 36.94
CA ARG A 219 3.05 68.55 38.25
C ARG A 219 2.78 70.04 38.48
N VAL A 220 3.70 70.92 38.08
CA VAL A 220 3.52 72.38 38.09
C VAL A 220 2.29 72.78 37.25
N SER A 221 2.12 72.25 36.04
CA SER A 221 0.98 72.60 35.18
C SER A 221 -0.37 72.16 35.75
N PHE A 222 -0.39 71.08 36.53
CA PHE A 222 -1.58 70.66 37.30
C PHE A 222 -1.69 71.34 38.68
N GLY A 223 -0.80 72.28 39.01
CA GLY A 223 -0.78 72.93 40.32
C GLY A 223 -0.52 71.96 41.47
N ARG A 224 0.29 70.93 41.28
CA ARG A 224 0.63 69.97 42.35
C ARG A 224 2.12 70.02 42.68
N TYR A 225 2.44 69.77 43.95
CA TYR A 225 3.80 69.65 44.50
C TYR A 225 4.71 70.90 44.43
N PHE A 226 4.86 71.55 43.28
CA PHE A 226 5.93 72.52 43.04
C PHE A 226 5.46 73.85 42.47
N GLU A 227 6.28 74.88 42.65
CA GLU A 227 6.18 76.16 41.97
C GLU A 227 7.52 76.46 41.27
N PRO A 228 7.50 76.92 40.01
CA PRO A 228 8.72 77.32 39.31
C PRO A 228 9.27 78.60 39.93
N ARG A 229 10.60 78.68 40.00
CA ARG A 229 11.37 79.86 40.41
C ARG A 229 12.35 80.24 39.30
N ASP A 230 13.11 81.30 39.53
CA ASP A 230 14.10 81.78 38.57
C ASP A 230 15.18 80.71 38.29
N GLU A 231 15.82 80.83 37.13
CA GLU A 231 16.94 79.98 36.69
C GLU A 231 16.61 78.47 36.58
N GLY A 232 15.33 78.11 36.46
CA GLY A 232 14.91 76.71 36.36
C GLY A 232 14.96 75.94 37.68
N ARG A 233 14.96 76.66 38.80
CA ARG A 233 14.78 76.10 40.16
C ARG A 233 13.30 75.84 40.43
N TYR A 234 13.03 74.85 41.26
CA TYR A 234 11.68 74.53 41.74
C TYR A 234 11.63 74.71 43.25
N ALA A 235 10.57 75.32 43.75
CA ALA A 235 10.26 75.40 45.17
C ALA A 235 9.07 74.48 45.51
N ARG A 236 8.95 74.08 46.78
CA ARG A 236 7.73 73.43 47.26
C ARG A 236 6.55 74.41 47.18
N ARG A 237 5.45 73.99 46.57
CA ARG A 237 4.19 74.73 46.62
C ARG A 237 3.65 74.73 48.06
N ALA A 238 3.38 75.91 48.62
CA ALA A 238 2.65 76.04 49.88
C ALA A 238 1.22 75.50 49.68
N GLY A 239 0.77 74.65 50.61
CA GLY A 239 -0.53 73.97 50.55
C GLY A 239 -1.71 74.92 50.43
#